data_AF-A0A8T5Y4P1-F1
#
_entry.id   AF-A0A8T5Y4P1-F1
#
_cell.length_a   1.000
_cell.length_b   1.000
_cell.length_c   1.000
_cell.angle_alpha   90.00
_cell.angle_beta   90.00
_cell.angle_gamma   90.00
#
_symmetry.space_group_name_H-M   'P 1'
#
loop_
_entity.id
_entity.type
_entity.pdbx_description
1 polymer ?
#
loop_
_entity_poly.entity_id
_entity_poly.type
_entity_poly.pdbx_seq_one_letter_code
_entity_poly.pdbx_strand_id
1 'polypeptide(L)'
;MGAPFGLFNFVFFSMFILIPLLIGIFVWRDAGRRGMNQLLWTLVAALIPYLLGLIVYLIVASQYNPLTKCPGCRNKVEQEFQICPHCGYQLQEACPQCNKPVSPDWNLCPSCGKHLRENL
;
A
#
# COMPACT_ATOMS: atom_id res chain seq x y z
N MET A 1 12.62 29.83 42.18
CA MET A 1 12.04 29.96 40.83
C MET A 1 13.02 29.33 39.83
N GLY A 2 12.90 28.04 39.52
CA GLY A 2 13.98 27.34 38.79
C GLY A 2 13.57 26.09 38.03
N ALA A 3 12.29 25.94 37.68
CA ALA A 3 11.77 24.73 37.01
C ALA A 3 11.24 24.89 35.55
N PRO A 4 11.18 26.05 34.87
CA PRO A 4 10.55 26.08 33.54
C PRO A 4 11.46 25.57 32.41
N PHE A 5 12.80 25.67 32.54
CA PHE A 5 13.72 25.31 31.47
C PHE A 5 14.02 23.81 31.36
N GLY A 6 14.06 23.09 32.48
CA GLY A 6 14.40 21.66 32.49
C GLY A 6 13.32 20.77 31.86
N LEU A 7 12.06 21.04 32.19
CA LEU A 7 10.91 20.28 31.66
C LEU A 7 10.75 20.47 30.14
N PHE A 8 10.90 21.71 29.67
CA PHE A 8 10.76 22.04 28.25
C PHE A 8 11.81 21.31 27.40
N ASN A 9 13.07 21.30 27.83
CA ASN A 9 14.13 20.56 27.16
C ASN A 9 13.85 19.06 27.17
N PHE A 10 13.44 18.50 28.31
CA PHE A 10 13.11 17.06 28.41
C PHE A 10 11.98 16.67 27.45
N VAL A 11 10.89 17.46 27.40
CA VAL A 11 9.77 17.22 26.49
C VAL A 11 10.22 17.33 25.03
N PHE A 12 11.00 18.35 24.69
CA PHE A 12 11.53 18.56 23.34
C PHE A 12 12.40 17.37 22.90
N PHE A 13 13.41 16.98 23.69
CA PHE A 13 14.25 15.83 23.38
C PHE A 13 13.44 14.53 23.31
N SER A 14 12.47 14.34 24.20
CA SER A 14 11.61 13.16 24.17
C SER A 14 10.81 13.06 22.86
N MET A 15 10.30 14.18 22.34
CA MET A 15 9.54 14.22 21.09
C MET A 15 10.43 13.85 19.90
N PHE A 16 11.65 14.38 19.86
CA PHE A 16 12.63 14.08 18.80
C PHE A 16 13.16 12.64 18.85
N ILE A 17 12.95 11.90 19.94
CA ILE A 17 13.32 10.49 20.06
C ILE A 17 12.12 9.58 19.84
N LEU A 18 11.00 9.83 20.53
CA LEU A 18 9.81 8.99 20.47
C LEU A 18 9.15 9.02 19.08
N ILE A 19 9.04 10.20 18.46
CA ILE A 19 8.39 10.31 17.14
C ILE A 19 9.14 9.49 16.08
N PRO A 20 10.47 9.63 15.88
CA PRO A 20 11.20 8.80 14.92
C PRO A 20 11.16 7.30 15.24
N LEU A 21 11.16 6.92 16.52
CA LEU A 21 11.02 5.51 16.92
C LEU A 21 9.65 4.94 16.50
N LEU A 22 8.56 5.66 16.76
CA LEU A 22 7.22 5.25 16.36
C LEU A 22 7.08 5.19 14.82
N ILE A 23 7.62 6.19 14.12
CA ILE A 23 7.65 6.22 12.65
C ILE A 23 8.45 5.04 12.10
N GLY A 24 9.63 4.77 12.66
CA GLY A 24 10.48 3.64 12.26
C GLY A 24 9.75 2.29 12.41
N ILE A 25 9.10 2.06 13.56
CA ILE A 25 8.30 0.84 13.81
C ILE A 25 7.13 0.74 12.82
N PHE A 26 6.44 1.85 12.57
CA PHE A 26 5.34 1.90 11.60
C PHE A 26 5.82 1.53 10.19
N VAL A 27 6.88 2.19 9.71
CA VAL A 27 7.44 1.97 8.37
C VAL A 27 8.00 0.55 8.23
N TRP A 28 8.65 0.00 9.25
CA TRP A 28 9.13 -1.39 9.23
C TRP A 28 7.98 -2.39 8.99
N ARG A 29 6.88 -2.20 9.72
CA ARG A 29 5.70 -3.08 9.63
C ARG A 29 4.96 -2.90 8.32
N ASP A 30 4.84 -1.68 7.80
CA ASP A 30 4.16 -1.39 6.54
C ASP A 30 5.00 -1.84 5.32
N ALA A 31 6.30 -1.58 5.30
CA ALA A 31 7.20 -2.02 4.22
C ALA A 31 7.25 -3.55 4.11
N GLY A 32 7.20 -4.26 5.24
CA GLY A 32 7.15 -5.73 5.26
C GLY A 32 5.85 -6.28 4.65
N ARG A 33 4.72 -5.59 4.83
CA ARG A 33 3.43 -5.97 4.20
C ARG A 33 3.46 -5.77 2.69
N ARG A 34 4.17 -4.76 2.22
CA ARG A 34 4.30 -4.41 0.80
C ARG A 34 5.47 -5.13 0.12
N GLY A 35 6.17 -6.05 0.80
CA GLY A 35 7.31 -6.78 0.22
C GLY A 35 8.46 -5.88 -0.26
N MET A 36 8.54 -4.64 0.25
CA MET A 36 9.63 -3.71 -0.05
C MET A 36 10.81 -3.96 0.90
N ASN A 37 12.01 -3.48 0.56
CA ASN A 37 13.17 -3.59 1.46
C ASN A 37 12.93 -2.78 2.74
N GLN A 38 12.68 -3.48 3.84
CA GLN A 38 12.25 -2.91 5.13
C GLN A 38 13.31 -1.95 5.69
N LEU A 39 14.59 -2.38 5.67
CA LEU A 39 15.70 -1.61 6.22
C LEU A 39 15.89 -0.27 5.49
N LEU A 40 15.90 -0.31 4.15
CA LEU A 40 16.12 0.88 3.34
C LEU A 40 15.07 1.96 3.65
N TRP A 41 13.78 1.59 3.64
CA TRP A 41 12.72 2.56 3.87
C TRP A 41 12.66 3.06 5.32
N THR A 42 12.99 2.23 6.30
CA THR A 42 13.13 2.71 7.68
C THR A 42 14.28 3.69 7.86
N LEU A 43 15.42 3.47 7.20
CA LEU A 43 16.55 4.40 7.23
C LEU A 43 16.19 5.73 6.56
N VAL A 44 15.52 5.70 5.40
CA VAL A 44 15.04 6.91 4.72
C VAL A 44 14.06 7.68 5.61
N ALA A 45 13.10 6.99 6.24
CA ALA A 45 12.11 7.63 7.10
C ALA A 45 12.70 8.19 8.41
N ALA A 46 13.72 7.54 8.97
CA ALA A 46 14.34 7.93 10.24
C ALA A 46 15.43 8.99 10.09
N LEU A 47 16.21 8.97 9.01
CA LEU A 47 17.34 9.88 8.80
C LEU A 47 16.93 11.24 8.24
N ILE A 48 15.81 11.32 7.52
CA ILE A 48 15.35 12.57 6.94
C ILE A 48 14.41 13.27 7.92
N PRO A 49 14.79 14.44 8.47
CA PRO A 49 14.04 15.13 9.52
C PRO A 49 12.72 15.73 9.01
N TYR A 50 11.94 16.28 9.94
CA TYR A 50 10.70 17.01 9.67
C TYR A 50 9.65 16.20 8.90
N LEU A 51 9.57 14.88 9.15
CA LEU A 51 8.67 13.95 8.46
C LEU A 51 8.88 13.85 6.95
N LEU A 52 9.89 14.50 6.37
CA LEU A 52 10.14 14.48 4.93
C LEU A 52 10.43 13.04 4.45
N GLY A 53 11.16 12.25 5.22
CA GLY A 53 11.40 10.84 4.91
C GLY A 53 10.13 10.00 4.91
N LEU A 54 9.20 10.29 5.83
CA LEU A 54 7.89 9.65 5.87
C LEU A 54 7.03 10.06 4.67
N ILE A 55 7.04 11.34 4.28
CA ILE A 55 6.30 11.82 3.11
C ILE A 55 6.82 11.14 1.84
N VAL A 56 8.14 11.10 1.64
CA VAL A 56 8.76 10.39 0.51
C VAL A 56 8.38 8.91 0.52
N TYR A 57 8.46 8.25 1.67
CA TYR A 57 8.01 6.86 1.83
C TYR A 57 6.55 6.68 1.39
N LEU A 58 5.63 7.54 1.84
CA LEU A 58 4.20 7.44 1.52
C LEU A 58 3.92 7.68 0.03
N ILE A 59 4.66 8.57 -0.64
CA ILE A 59 4.53 8.81 -2.08
C ILE A 59 4.94 7.57 -2.90
N VAL A 60 6.00 6.88 -2.48
CA VAL A 60 6.44 5.67 -3.18
C VAL A 60 5.52 4.49 -2.83
N ALA A 61 5.14 4.37 -1.57
CA ALA A 61 4.24 3.32 -1.11
C ALA A 61 2.85 3.40 -1.76
N SER A 62 2.37 4.59 -2.13
CA SER A 62 1.08 4.75 -2.82
C SER A 62 1.06 4.16 -4.24
N GLN A 63 2.22 4.02 -4.87
CA GLN A 63 2.38 3.48 -6.23
C GLN A 63 2.70 1.99 -6.25
N TYR A 64 2.61 1.30 -5.11
CA TYR A 64 2.93 -0.12 -5.02
C TYR A 64 1.79 -0.97 -5.59
N ASN A 65 1.98 -1.51 -6.79
CA ASN A 65 1.09 -2.49 -7.42
C ASN A 65 1.53 -3.92 -7.07
N PRO A 66 0.76 -4.68 -6.27
CA PRO A 66 1.11 -6.05 -5.93
C PRO A 66 1.11 -6.95 -7.17
N LEU A 67 2.21 -7.68 -7.38
CA LEU A 67 2.32 -8.70 -8.42
C LEU A 67 1.72 -10.02 -7.94
N THR A 68 0.85 -10.61 -8.75
CA THR A 68 0.28 -11.95 -8.55
C THR A 68 0.81 -12.93 -9.61
N LYS A 69 0.70 -14.24 -9.37
CA LYS A 69 1.06 -15.26 -10.36
C LYS A 69 -0.18 -15.67 -11.14
N CYS A 70 -0.07 -15.70 -12.46
CA CYS A 70 -1.14 -16.19 -13.33
C CYS A 70 -1.36 -17.71 -13.10
N PRO A 71 -2.60 -18.19 -12.88
CA PRO A 71 -2.87 -19.62 -12.69
C PRO A 71 -2.69 -20.45 -13.98
N GLY A 72 -2.84 -19.84 -15.17
CA GLY A 72 -2.65 -20.53 -16.45
C GLY A 72 -1.20 -20.79 -16.82
N CYS A 73 -0.32 -19.78 -16.69
CA CYS A 73 1.07 -19.85 -17.15
C CYS A 73 2.14 -19.63 -16.07
N ARG A 74 1.75 -19.27 -14.84
CA ARG A 74 2.62 -18.99 -13.67
C ARG A 74 3.55 -17.78 -13.79
N ASN A 75 3.45 -16.98 -14.85
CA ASN A 75 4.15 -15.70 -14.94
C ASN A 75 3.62 -14.69 -13.92
N LYS A 76 4.50 -13.79 -13.48
CA LYS A 76 4.14 -12.65 -12.61
C LYS A 76 3.39 -11.62 -13.45
N VAL A 77 2.22 -11.23 -13.00
CA VAL A 77 1.35 -10.22 -13.61
C VAL A 77 0.86 -9.27 -12.54
N GLU A 78 0.63 -8.02 -12.88
CA GLU A 78 0.00 -7.06 -11.96
C GLU A 78 -1.45 -7.47 -11.69
N GLN A 79 -1.90 -7.31 -10.44
CA GLN A 79 -3.27 -7.66 -10.04
C GLN A 79 -4.35 -6.86 -10.79
N GLU A 80 -3.98 -5.73 -11.40
CA GLU A 80 -4.87 -4.84 -12.14
C GLU A 80 -5.17 -5.33 -13.58
N PHE A 81 -4.39 -6.28 -14.10
CA PHE A 81 -4.64 -6.80 -15.44
C PHE A 81 -5.88 -7.71 -15.48
N GLN A 82 -6.74 -7.50 -16.49
CA GLN A 82 -7.91 -8.37 -16.72
C GLN A 82 -7.57 -9.65 -17.46
N ILE A 83 -6.58 -9.59 -18.34
CA ILE A 83 -6.17 -10.70 -19.19
C ILE A 83 -4.65 -10.81 -19.07
N CYS A 84 -4.15 -12.03 -18.88
CA CYS A 84 -2.72 -12.28 -18.81
C CYS A 84 -2.07 -12.00 -20.18
N PRO A 85 -1.11 -11.07 -20.30
CA PRO A 85 -0.48 -10.74 -21.58
C PRO A 85 0.38 -11.89 -22.14
N HIS A 86 0.73 -12.88 -21.32
CA HIS A 86 1.56 -14.01 -21.73
C HIS A 86 0.77 -15.21 -22.28
N CYS A 87 -0.49 -15.39 -21.86
CA CYS A 87 -1.24 -16.60 -22.20
C CYS A 87 -2.73 -16.38 -22.49
N GLY A 88 -3.25 -15.17 -22.31
CA GLY A 88 -4.67 -14.87 -22.53
C GLY A 88 -5.61 -15.34 -21.41
N TYR A 89 -5.09 -15.87 -20.30
CA TYR A 89 -5.93 -16.28 -19.16
C TYR A 89 -6.68 -15.07 -18.57
N GLN A 90 -7.99 -15.23 -18.36
CA GLN A 90 -8.87 -14.23 -17.75
C GLN A 90 -8.57 -14.12 -16.24
N LEU A 91 -7.91 -13.05 -15.82
CA LEU A 91 -7.50 -12.79 -14.44
C LEU A 91 -8.60 -12.11 -13.61
N GLN A 92 -9.45 -11.29 -14.25
CA GLN A 92 -10.61 -10.66 -13.64
C GLN A 92 -11.85 -10.91 -14.50
N GLU A 93 -12.99 -11.11 -13.84
CA GLU A 93 -14.27 -11.26 -14.52
C GLU A 93 -14.70 -9.92 -15.14
N ALA A 94 -15.39 -9.99 -16.27
CA ALA A 94 -15.96 -8.83 -16.94
C ALA A 94 -17.48 -8.85 -16.83
N CYS A 95 -18.09 -7.67 -16.72
CA CYS A 95 -19.54 -7.56 -16.69
C CYS A 95 -20.14 -8.08 -18.00
N PRO A 96 -21.11 -9.01 -17.98
CA PRO A 96 -21.68 -9.58 -19.20
C PRO A 96 -22.49 -8.59 -20.05
N GLN A 97 -22.82 -7.40 -19.52
CA GLN A 97 -23.58 -6.38 -20.26
C GLN A 97 -22.70 -5.31 -20.90
N CYS A 98 -21.67 -4.84 -20.19
CA CYS A 98 -20.84 -3.72 -20.66
C CYS A 98 -19.35 -4.08 -20.86
N ASN A 99 -18.98 -5.34 -20.61
CA ASN A 99 -17.63 -5.89 -20.78
C ASN A 99 -16.51 -5.16 -20.02
N LYS A 100 -16.88 -4.42 -18.96
CA LYS A 100 -15.94 -3.75 -18.06
C LYS A 100 -15.50 -4.67 -16.92
N PRO A 101 -14.29 -4.49 -16.37
CA PRO A 101 -13.79 -5.30 -15.26
C PRO A 101 -14.72 -5.17 -14.06
N VAL A 102 -15.00 -6.30 -13.43
CA VAL A 102 -15.75 -6.36 -12.19
C VAL A 102 -15.05 -7.27 -11.20
N SER A 103 -15.08 -6.88 -9.93
CA SER A 103 -14.59 -7.75 -8.86
C SER A 103 -15.63 -8.84 -8.57
N PRO A 104 -15.21 -10.09 -8.26
CA PRO A 104 -16.11 -11.16 -7.85
C PRO A 104 -16.91 -10.82 -6.58
N ASP A 105 -16.42 -9.91 -5.75
CA ASP A 105 -17.12 -9.49 -4.53
C ASP A 105 -18.29 -8.53 -4.80
N TRP A 106 -18.41 -7.98 -6.01
CA TRP A 106 -19.40 -6.95 -6.31
C TRP A 106 -20.76 -7.55 -6.68
N ASN A 107 -21.83 -6.95 -6.12
CA ASN A 107 -23.21 -7.33 -6.44
C ASN A 107 -23.73 -6.64 -7.70
N LEU A 108 -23.21 -5.45 -8.01
CA LEU A 108 -23.70 -4.53 -9.03
C LEU A 108 -22.52 -3.98 -9.81
N CYS A 109 -22.66 -3.86 -11.12
CA CYS A 109 -21.66 -3.21 -11.96
C CYS A 109 -21.69 -1.69 -11.76
N PRO A 110 -20.59 -1.02 -11.37
CA PRO A 110 -20.57 0.43 -11.16
C PRO A 110 -20.71 1.24 -12.45
N SER A 111 -20.51 0.61 -13.62
CA SER A 111 -20.63 1.30 -14.91
C SER A 111 -22.01 1.21 -15.55
N CYS A 112 -22.76 0.14 -15.31
CA CYS A 112 -24.05 -0.08 -15.99
C CYS A 112 -25.20 -0.48 -15.06
N GLY A 113 -24.94 -0.69 -13.76
CA GLY A 113 -25.97 -1.02 -12.77
C GLY A 113 -26.50 -2.46 -12.82
N LYS A 114 -25.96 -3.35 -13.67
CA LYS A 114 -26.41 -4.75 -13.75
C LYS A 114 -26.00 -5.55 -12.51
N HIS A 115 -26.89 -6.43 -12.03
CA HIS A 115 -26.56 -7.42 -11.00
C HIS A 115 -25.58 -8.49 -11.53
N LEU A 116 -24.48 -8.70 -10.78
CA LEU A 116 -23.41 -9.64 -11.16
C LEU A 116 -23.60 -11.03 -10.54
N ARG A 117 -24.22 -11.13 -9.36
CA ARG A 117 -24.41 -12.39 -8.60
C ARG A 117 -25.66 -13.20 -8.99
N GLU A 118 -26.19 -13.01 -10.19
CA GLU A 118 -27.41 -13.71 -10.62
C GLU A 118 -27.15 -15.04 -11.34
N ASN A 119 -25.90 -15.46 -11.54
CA ASN A 119 -25.60 -16.74 -12.20
C ASN A 119 -24.41 -17.47 -11.57
N LEU A 120 -24.58 -18.00 -10.34
CA LEU A 120 -23.85 -19.19 -9.92
C LEU A 120 -24.82 -20.37 -9.85
#